data_AF-A0A3C0SY23-F1
#
_entry.id   AF-A0A3C0SY23-F1
#
_cell.length_a   1.000
_cell.length_b   1.000
_cell.length_c   1.000
_cell.angle_alpha   90.00
_cell.angle_beta   90.00
_cell.angle_gamma   90.00
#
_symmetry.space_group_name_H-M   'P 1'
#
loop_
_entity.id
_entity.type
_entity.pdbx_description
1 polymer ?
#
loop_
_entity_poly.entity_id
_entity_poly.type
_entity_poly.pdbx_seq_one_letter_code
_entity_poly.pdbx_strand_id
1 'polypeptide(L)'
;MNSGSDYKKDLVEIFSAAVKRVDPESMLLTQCRLDESLFTVSLPDNKVEYDLSAYARVIIIGTGKATARMAKAVEAILGDWITEGLITVKYGHTEELSIIKTIESGHPVPDENSVKAAEQIISLARSADEKTLVINLISGGGSALLCLPFGNDDQQCSLADKQETTKLLLECGAEIAEINTIRKHLSGIKGGRLAEAIYPAD
;
A
#
# COMPACT_ATOMS: atom_id res chain seq x y z
N MET A 1 -3.51 20.10 -48.82
CA MET A 1 -4.43 20.23 -47.68
C MET A 1 -3.99 19.22 -46.63
N ASN A 2 -3.73 19.70 -45.41
CA ASN A 2 -3.06 18.99 -44.31
C ASN A 2 -3.89 17.83 -43.75
N SER A 3 -3.45 16.59 -43.95
CA SER A 3 -4.00 15.38 -43.29
C SER A 3 -3.02 14.73 -42.30
N GLY A 4 -1.86 15.35 -42.05
CA GLY A 4 -0.81 14.80 -41.18
C GLY A 4 -0.83 15.29 -39.72
N SER A 5 -1.79 16.16 -39.35
CA SER A 5 -1.85 16.83 -38.04
C SER A 5 -2.73 16.11 -36.99
N ASP A 6 -3.45 15.06 -37.39
CA ASP A 6 -4.48 14.41 -36.54
C ASP A 6 -3.91 13.25 -35.71
N TYR A 7 -3.05 12.41 -36.31
CA TYR A 7 -2.54 11.21 -35.63
C TYR A 7 -1.76 11.49 -34.34
N LYS A 8 -0.97 12.58 -34.29
CA LYS A 8 -0.24 12.93 -33.07
C LYS A 8 -1.20 13.33 -31.95
N LYS A 9 -2.28 14.03 -32.29
CA LYS A 9 -3.32 14.43 -31.34
C LYS A 9 -4.07 13.20 -30.83
N ASP A 10 -4.50 12.33 -31.74
CA ASP A 10 -5.17 11.08 -31.40
C ASP A 10 -4.29 10.19 -30.49
N LEU A 11 -2.99 10.05 -30.79
CA LEU A 11 -2.06 9.28 -29.96
C LEU A 11 -1.89 9.88 -28.56
N VAL A 12 -1.83 11.22 -28.44
CA VAL A 12 -1.76 11.89 -27.15
C VAL A 12 -3.06 11.73 -26.36
N GLU A 13 -4.22 11.79 -27.03
CA GLU A 13 -5.53 11.58 -26.40
C GLU A 13 -5.68 10.15 -25.90
N ILE A 14 -5.32 9.14 -26.72
CA ILE A 14 -5.32 7.73 -26.34
C ILE A 14 -4.39 7.49 -25.15
N PHE A 15 -3.15 7.98 -25.21
CA PHE A 15 -2.19 7.85 -24.12
C PHE A 15 -2.70 8.51 -22.83
N SER A 16 -3.23 9.74 -22.93
CA SER A 16 -3.73 10.48 -21.77
C SER A 16 -4.96 9.82 -21.15
N ALA A 17 -5.87 9.28 -21.98
CA ALA A 17 -7.01 8.50 -21.50
C ALA A 17 -6.56 7.23 -20.79
N ALA A 18 -5.56 6.51 -21.32
CA ALA A 18 -5.00 5.33 -20.68
C ALA A 18 -4.33 5.67 -19.33
N VAL A 19 -3.51 6.73 -19.27
CA VAL A 19 -2.88 7.19 -18.02
C VAL A 19 -3.93 7.62 -16.99
N LYS A 20 -4.93 8.39 -17.42
CA LYS A 20 -6.02 8.83 -16.54
C LYS A 20 -6.82 7.64 -16.00
N ARG A 21 -7.01 6.59 -16.79
CA ARG A 21 -7.75 5.39 -16.36
C ARG A 21 -7.04 4.63 -15.24
N VAL A 22 -5.71 4.70 -15.19
CA VAL A 22 -4.87 4.05 -14.18
C VAL A 22 -4.40 5.00 -13.07
N ASP A 23 -4.94 6.22 -13.02
CA ASP A 23 -4.72 7.16 -11.93
C ASP A 23 -5.32 6.59 -10.63
N PRO A 24 -4.52 6.37 -9.57
CA PRO A 24 -4.95 5.64 -8.37
C PRO A 24 -6.17 6.27 -7.66
N GLU A 25 -6.21 7.59 -7.60
CA GLU A 25 -7.30 8.33 -6.95
C GLU A 25 -8.59 8.20 -7.77
N SER A 26 -8.51 8.45 -9.08
CA SER A 26 -9.65 8.33 -9.99
C SER A 26 -10.19 6.89 -10.04
N MET A 27 -9.32 5.88 -10.00
CA MET A 27 -9.70 4.47 -9.94
C MET A 27 -10.54 4.18 -8.70
N LEU A 28 -10.08 4.58 -7.51
CA LEU A 28 -10.81 4.35 -6.27
C LEU A 28 -12.15 5.10 -6.25
N LEU A 29 -12.18 6.37 -6.66
CA LEU A 29 -13.45 7.13 -6.74
C LEU A 29 -14.47 6.52 -7.71
N THR A 30 -14.01 5.77 -8.72
CA THR A 30 -14.89 5.08 -9.69
C THR A 30 -15.34 3.72 -9.16
N GLN A 31 -14.45 2.99 -8.49
CA GLN A 31 -14.67 1.60 -8.10
C GLN A 31 -15.28 1.46 -6.71
N CYS A 32 -15.09 2.45 -5.85
CA CYS A 32 -15.52 2.42 -4.46
C CYS A 32 -16.65 3.43 -4.25
N ARG A 33 -17.69 3.01 -3.54
CA ARG A 33 -18.82 3.88 -3.18
C ARG A 33 -19.26 3.57 -1.76
N LEU A 34 -19.58 4.62 -1.01
CA LEU A 34 -20.24 4.51 0.28
C LEU A 34 -21.67 5.04 0.13
N ASP A 35 -22.64 4.26 0.59
CA ASP A 35 -24.05 4.66 0.69
C ASP A 35 -24.50 4.40 2.13
N GLU A 36 -24.68 5.47 2.90
CA GLU A 36 -24.84 5.43 4.36
C GLU A 36 -23.70 4.66 5.05
N SER A 37 -23.91 3.39 5.42
CA SER A 37 -22.89 2.51 6.00
C SER A 37 -22.38 1.43 5.03
N LEU A 38 -23.00 1.26 3.86
CA LEU A 38 -22.64 0.19 2.93
C LEU A 38 -21.49 0.63 2.03
N PHE A 39 -20.28 0.18 2.36
CA PHE A 39 -19.10 0.37 1.54
C PHE A 39 -18.99 -0.71 0.47
N THR A 40 -19.03 -0.30 -0.79
CA THR A 40 -18.99 -1.17 -1.95
C THR A 40 -17.68 -1.00 -2.72
N VAL A 41 -17.01 -2.10 -3.05
CA VAL A 41 -15.86 -2.14 -3.98
C VAL A 41 -16.24 -2.94 -5.21
N SER A 42 -16.29 -2.28 -6.36
CA SER A 42 -16.66 -2.84 -7.66
C SER A 42 -15.43 -2.99 -8.57
N LEU A 43 -15.02 -4.23 -8.79
CA LEU A 43 -13.98 -4.64 -9.73
C LEU A 43 -14.64 -5.18 -11.02
N PRO A 44 -13.90 -5.31 -12.15
CA PRO A 44 -14.48 -5.79 -13.41
C PRO A 44 -15.22 -7.13 -13.29
N ASP A 45 -14.70 -8.04 -12.49
CA ASP A 45 -15.22 -9.41 -12.36
C ASP A 45 -15.75 -9.74 -10.96
N ASN A 46 -15.75 -8.76 -10.03
CA ASN A 46 -16.12 -9.01 -8.65
C ASN A 46 -16.71 -7.75 -7.99
N LYS A 47 -17.64 -7.94 -7.07
CA LYS A 47 -18.18 -6.89 -6.23
C LYS A 47 -18.16 -7.37 -4.78
N VAL A 48 -17.59 -6.56 -3.91
CA VAL A 48 -17.55 -6.83 -2.47
C VAL A 48 -18.23 -5.68 -1.73
N GLU A 49 -18.99 -6.01 -0.70
CA GLU A 49 -19.75 -5.07 0.10
C GLU A 49 -19.47 -5.30 1.58
N TYR A 50 -19.29 -4.20 2.32
CA TYR A 50 -19.06 -4.18 3.76
C TYR A 50 -20.03 -3.21 4.40
N ASP A 51 -20.85 -3.67 5.33
CA ASP A 51 -21.61 -2.76 6.19
C ASP A 51 -20.68 -2.25 7.30
N LEU A 52 -20.22 -1.01 7.17
CA LEU A 52 -19.29 -0.39 8.09
C LEU A 52 -19.86 -0.27 9.51
N SER A 53 -21.18 -0.28 9.67
CA SER A 53 -21.81 -0.24 10.99
C SER A 53 -21.64 -1.53 11.79
N ALA A 54 -21.26 -2.63 11.14
CA ALA A 54 -20.96 -3.90 11.79
C ALA A 54 -19.58 -3.91 12.49
N TYR A 55 -18.73 -2.92 12.19
CA TYR A 55 -17.38 -2.79 12.74
C TYR A 55 -17.34 -1.66 13.77
N ALA A 56 -16.59 -1.87 14.85
CA ALA A 56 -16.27 -0.83 15.81
C ALA A 56 -15.16 0.11 15.31
N ARG A 57 -14.29 -0.39 14.41
CA ARG A 57 -13.15 0.35 13.86
C ARG A 57 -12.97 0.08 12.37
N VAL A 58 -12.64 1.12 11.62
CA VAL A 58 -12.13 1.01 10.25
C VAL A 58 -10.71 1.58 10.23
N ILE A 59 -9.73 0.71 9.98
CA ILE A 59 -8.32 1.05 9.98
C ILE A 59 -7.80 1.08 8.54
N ILE A 60 -7.10 2.15 8.17
CA ILE A 60 -6.42 2.23 6.88
C ILE A 60 -4.91 2.02 7.07
N ILE A 61 -4.36 0.97 6.50
CA ILE A 61 -2.92 0.78 6.41
C ILE A 61 -2.47 0.85 4.95
N GLY A 62 -1.20 1.13 4.68
CA GLY A 62 -0.75 1.05 3.30
C GLY A 62 0.73 1.32 3.06
N THR A 63 1.17 0.93 1.88
CA THR A 63 2.54 1.16 1.43
C THR A 63 2.64 1.24 -0.10
N GLY A 64 3.48 2.16 -0.58
CA GLY A 64 3.80 2.28 -1.99
C GLY A 64 3.78 3.71 -2.52
N LYS A 65 4.25 3.88 -3.76
CA LYS A 65 4.43 5.21 -4.38
C LYS A 65 3.12 5.93 -4.66
N ALA A 66 2.03 5.20 -4.86
CA ALA A 66 0.70 5.75 -5.15
C ALA A 66 -0.18 5.83 -3.90
N THR A 67 0.30 5.35 -2.75
CA THR A 67 -0.54 5.12 -1.58
C THR A 67 -1.07 6.43 -0.97
N ALA A 68 -0.34 7.55 -1.06
CA ALA A 68 -0.87 8.86 -0.62
C ALA A 68 -2.10 9.29 -1.43
N ARG A 69 -2.06 9.14 -2.76
CA ARG A 69 -3.22 9.44 -3.62
C ARG A 69 -4.37 8.47 -3.40
N MET A 70 -4.06 7.20 -3.11
CA MET A 70 -5.08 6.22 -2.73
C MET A 70 -5.74 6.59 -1.40
N ALA A 71 -4.95 6.95 -0.39
CA ALA A 71 -5.43 7.36 0.92
C ALA A 71 -6.33 8.60 0.83
N LYS A 72 -5.96 9.58 0.01
CA LYS A 72 -6.79 10.77 -0.26
C LYS A 72 -8.17 10.40 -0.80
N ALA A 73 -8.23 9.48 -1.77
CA ALA A 73 -9.51 8.98 -2.28
C ALA A 73 -10.31 8.27 -1.18
N VAL A 74 -9.66 7.43 -0.38
CA VAL A 74 -10.31 6.70 0.71
C VAL A 74 -10.86 7.64 1.78
N GLU A 75 -10.14 8.69 2.17
CA GLU A 75 -10.67 9.73 3.07
C GLU A 75 -11.87 10.44 2.46
N ALA A 76 -11.82 10.79 1.18
CA ALA A 76 -12.94 11.44 0.50
C ALA A 76 -14.20 10.54 0.42
N ILE A 77 -14.02 9.22 0.36
CA ILE A 77 -15.12 8.24 0.26
C ILE A 77 -15.68 7.88 1.64
N LEU A 78 -14.81 7.57 2.60
CA LEU A 78 -15.18 7.02 3.90
C LEU A 78 -15.35 8.09 4.99
N GLY A 79 -14.62 9.20 4.89
CA GLY A 79 -14.68 10.29 5.88
C GLY A 79 -14.56 9.79 7.32
N ASP A 80 -15.53 10.18 8.15
CA ASP A 80 -15.57 9.91 9.58
C ASP A 80 -15.73 8.41 9.95
N TRP A 81 -16.00 7.54 8.97
CA TRP A 81 -15.94 6.09 9.21
C TRP A 81 -14.52 5.61 9.50
N ILE A 82 -13.49 6.32 9.01
CA ILE A 82 -12.09 5.98 9.29
C ILE A 82 -11.76 6.31 10.73
N THR A 83 -11.42 5.29 11.52
CA THR A 83 -11.02 5.47 12.91
C THR A 83 -9.59 5.98 13.03
N GLU A 84 -8.68 5.37 12.28
CA GLU A 84 -7.28 5.77 12.21
C GLU A 84 -6.61 5.17 10.98
N GLY A 85 -5.48 5.73 10.57
CA GLY A 85 -4.70 5.11 9.52
C GLY A 85 -3.24 5.53 9.49
N LEU A 86 -2.44 4.69 8.86
CA LEU A 86 -1.02 4.93 8.64
C LEU A 86 -0.57 4.34 7.31
N ILE A 87 -0.01 5.19 6.47
CA ILE A 87 0.60 4.80 5.21
C ILE A 87 2.08 5.14 5.17
N THR A 88 2.82 4.46 4.29
CA THR A 88 4.19 4.84 3.94
C THR A 88 4.40 5.07 2.46
N VAL A 89 5.09 6.16 2.15
CA VAL A 89 5.37 6.64 0.79
C VAL A 89 6.83 7.03 0.64
N LYS A 90 7.26 7.28 -0.59
CA LYS A 90 8.62 7.80 -0.85
C LYS A 90 8.70 9.27 -0.43
N TYR A 91 9.88 9.72 0.02
CA TYR A 91 10.16 11.14 0.24
C TYR A 91 9.73 12.04 -0.93
N GLY A 92 8.98 13.09 -0.62
CA GLY A 92 8.39 14.05 -1.55
C GLY A 92 7.10 13.58 -2.24
N HIS A 93 6.54 12.43 -1.87
CA HIS A 93 5.34 11.85 -2.50
C HIS A 93 4.15 11.79 -1.52
N THR A 94 4.01 12.81 -0.68
CA THR A 94 2.88 12.96 0.26
C THR A 94 1.67 13.62 -0.41
N GLU A 95 0.53 13.52 0.26
CA GLU A 95 -0.69 14.29 -0.01
C GLU A 95 -1.14 14.92 1.30
N GLU A 96 -1.98 15.96 1.22
CA GLU A 96 -2.68 16.48 2.39
C GLU A 96 -3.79 15.50 2.78
N LEU A 97 -3.66 14.92 3.97
CA LEU A 97 -4.59 13.94 4.55
C LEU A 97 -5.05 14.44 5.92
N SER A 98 -6.30 14.17 6.27
CA SER A 98 -6.94 14.68 7.49
C SER A 98 -6.92 13.68 8.64
N ILE A 99 -7.00 12.39 8.34
CA ILE A 99 -7.18 11.29 9.30
C ILE A 99 -5.98 10.32 9.23
N ILE A 100 -5.59 9.95 8.02
CA ILE A 100 -4.54 8.97 7.74
C ILE A 100 -3.16 9.64 7.86
N LYS A 101 -2.33 9.11 8.76
CA LYS A 101 -0.96 9.58 8.93
C LYS A 101 -0.06 9.05 7.82
N THR A 102 0.98 9.81 7.49
CA THR A 102 1.97 9.43 6.47
C THR A 102 3.39 9.41 7.04
N ILE A 103 4.14 8.35 6.76
CA ILE A 103 5.59 8.27 6.98
C ILE A 103 6.30 8.16 5.65
N GLU A 104 7.22 9.08 5.40
CA GLU A 104 8.09 9.04 4.23
C GLU A 104 9.31 8.16 4.49
N SER A 105 9.65 7.30 3.53
CA SER A 105 10.67 6.26 3.68
C SER A 105 11.54 6.11 2.43
N GLY A 106 12.67 5.42 2.59
CA GLY A 106 13.65 5.15 1.55
C GLY A 106 13.15 4.25 0.41
N HIS A 107 13.40 4.67 -0.82
CA HIS A 107 13.19 3.88 -2.03
C HIS A 107 14.16 4.33 -3.14
N PRO A 108 14.87 3.41 -3.84
CA PRO A 108 14.62 1.96 -3.91
C PRO A 108 15.29 1.13 -2.81
N VAL A 109 16.19 1.71 -2.02
CA VAL A 109 16.83 1.04 -0.88
C VAL A 109 16.10 1.46 0.40
N PRO A 110 15.69 0.51 1.26
CA PRO A 110 15.01 0.82 2.52
C PRO A 110 15.95 1.57 3.47
N ASP A 111 15.41 2.44 4.31
CA ASP A 111 16.14 3.16 5.36
C ASP A 111 15.48 2.97 6.74
N GLU A 112 15.95 3.70 7.76
CA GLU A 112 15.39 3.62 9.11
C GLU A 112 13.92 4.06 9.17
N ASN A 113 13.49 4.98 8.32
CA ASN A 113 12.07 5.33 8.24
C ASN A 113 11.25 4.19 7.63
N SER A 114 11.80 3.40 6.70
CA SER A 114 11.17 2.17 6.24
C SER A 114 10.94 1.16 7.35
N VAL A 115 11.85 1.09 8.33
CA VAL A 115 11.74 0.22 9.52
C VAL A 115 10.68 0.78 10.47
N LYS A 116 10.80 2.05 10.85
CA LYS A 116 9.86 2.76 11.72
C LYS A 116 8.42 2.69 11.20
N ALA A 117 8.22 2.90 9.90
CA ALA A 117 6.91 2.77 9.27
C ALA A 117 6.35 1.36 9.41
N ALA A 118 7.19 0.35 9.21
CA ALA A 118 6.78 -1.04 9.30
C ALA A 118 6.48 -1.48 10.74
N GLU A 119 7.22 -0.98 11.72
CA GLU A 119 6.94 -1.19 13.15
C GLU A 119 5.60 -0.58 13.56
N GLN A 120 5.31 0.64 13.12
CA GLN A 120 4.04 1.28 13.45
C GLN A 120 2.85 0.63 12.72
N ILE A 121 3.00 0.29 11.44
CA ILE A 121 1.95 -0.41 10.68
C ILE A 121 1.68 -1.80 11.25
N ILE A 122 2.72 -2.58 11.62
CA ILE A 122 2.49 -3.90 12.21
C ILE A 122 1.87 -3.78 13.61
N SER A 123 2.25 -2.76 14.39
CA SER A 123 1.63 -2.50 15.69
C SER A 123 0.16 -2.14 15.55
N LEU A 124 -0.18 -1.32 14.55
CA LEU A 124 -1.56 -0.96 14.26
C LEU A 124 -2.37 -2.18 13.80
N ALA A 125 -1.81 -3.00 12.90
CA ALA A 125 -2.41 -4.26 12.47
C ALA A 125 -2.69 -5.19 13.66
N ARG A 126 -1.72 -5.40 14.55
CA ARG A 126 -1.87 -6.24 15.76
C ARG A 126 -2.88 -5.71 16.78
N SER A 127 -3.27 -4.44 16.68
CA SER A 127 -4.31 -3.86 17.53
C SER A 127 -5.72 -4.12 17.01
N ALA A 128 -5.85 -4.65 15.78
CA ALA A 128 -7.13 -4.97 15.17
C ALA A 128 -7.70 -6.25 15.78
N ASP A 129 -9.01 -6.25 16.00
CA ASP A 129 -9.77 -7.35 16.58
C ASP A 129 -10.89 -7.81 15.63
N GLU A 130 -11.71 -8.77 16.05
CA GLU A 130 -12.84 -9.30 15.26
C GLU A 130 -13.96 -8.27 14.97
N LYS A 131 -13.84 -7.05 15.51
CA LYS A 131 -14.75 -5.91 15.24
C LYS A 131 -14.05 -4.81 14.44
N THR A 132 -12.92 -5.11 13.83
CA THR A 132 -12.15 -4.17 13.04
C THR A 132 -12.18 -4.58 11.56
N LEU A 133 -12.39 -3.60 10.68
CA LEU A 133 -12.16 -3.72 9.24
C LEU A 133 -10.82 -3.05 8.90
N VAL A 134 -9.90 -3.77 8.27
CA VAL A 134 -8.60 -3.24 7.85
C VAL A 134 -8.54 -3.13 6.33
N ILE A 135 -8.48 -1.91 5.81
CA ILE A 135 -8.29 -1.65 4.38
C ILE A 135 -6.81 -1.39 4.12
N ASN A 136 -6.17 -2.29 3.39
CA ASN A 136 -4.74 -2.20 3.06
C ASN A 136 -4.49 -1.66 1.65
N LEU A 137 -3.92 -0.45 1.56
CA LEU A 137 -3.61 0.26 0.33
C LEU A 137 -2.21 -0.08 -0.17
N ILE A 138 -2.13 -0.96 -1.17
CA ILE A 138 -0.85 -1.47 -1.70
C ILE A 138 -0.60 -0.91 -3.10
N SER A 139 0.60 -0.36 -3.30
CA SER A 139 1.10 -0.01 -4.63
C SER A 139 2.60 -0.32 -4.80
N GLY A 140 3.14 -0.07 -6.00
CA GLY A 140 4.54 -0.37 -6.32
C GLY A 140 5.53 0.35 -5.38
N GLY A 141 6.62 -0.34 -5.02
CA GLY A 141 7.67 0.19 -4.14
C GLY A 141 7.55 -0.21 -2.67
N GLY A 142 6.44 -0.82 -2.25
CA GLY A 142 6.23 -1.23 -0.84
C GLY A 142 7.31 -2.18 -0.28
N SER A 143 8.01 -2.89 -1.16
CA SER A 143 9.17 -3.72 -0.82
C SER A 143 10.27 -2.98 -0.05
N ALA A 144 10.56 -1.73 -0.42
CA ALA A 144 11.57 -0.87 0.22
C ALA A 144 10.93 0.08 1.24
N LEU A 145 9.74 0.61 0.94
CA LEU A 145 9.07 1.58 1.80
C LEU A 145 8.58 0.99 3.13
N LEU A 146 8.24 -0.30 3.16
CA LEU A 146 7.77 -1.02 4.35
C LEU A 146 8.73 -2.18 4.66
N CYS A 147 9.74 -1.94 5.47
CA CYS A 147 10.83 -2.89 5.70
C CYS A 147 11.01 -3.21 7.18
N LEU A 148 10.30 -4.23 7.69
CA LEU A 148 10.56 -4.78 9.01
C LEU A 148 11.58 -5.93 8.91
N PRO A 149 12.79 -5.82 9.49
CA PRO A 149 13.68 -6.96 9.63
C PRO A 149 13.06 -8.06 10.49
N PHE A 150 13.40 -9.33 10.22
CA PHE A 150 12.92 -10.42 11.06
C PHE A 150 13.67 -10.43 12.39
N GLY A 151 12.94 -10.75 13.46
CA GLY A 151 13.47 -10.79 14.81
C GLY A 151 12.64 -11.67 15.72
N ASN A 152 13.30 -12.47 16.56
CA ASN A 152 12.75 -13.19 17.70
C ASN A 152 13.81 -13.26 18.83
N ASP A 153 13.50 -13.97 19.92
CA ASP A 153 14.36 -14.05 21.10
C ASP A 153 15.75 -14.66 20.81
N ASP A 154 15.88 -15.47 19.75
CA ASP A 154 17.11 -16.21 19.42
C ASP A 154 17.87 -15.62 18.22
N GLN A 155 17.19 -14.86 17.36
CA GLN A 155 17.69 -14.44 16.06
C GLN A 155 17.18 -13.04 15.69
N GLN A 156 18.11 -12.15 15.36
CA GLN A 156 17.80 -10.80 14.89
C GLN A 156 18.49 -10.53 13.55
N CYS A 157 17.71 -10.10 12.57
CA CYS A 157 18.20 -9.56 11.31
C CYS A 157 18.22 -8.04 11.41
N SER A 158 19.33 -7.40 11.00
CA SER A 158 19.39 -5.94 10.92
C SER A 158 18.87 -5.41 9.58
N LEU A 159 18.63 -4.10 9.49
CA LEU A 159 18.35 -3.46 8.21
C LEU A 159 19.53 -3.62 7.23
N ALA A 160 20.76 -3.50 7.73
CA ALA A 160 21.98 -3.66 6.95
C ALA A 160 22.09 -5.07 6.34
N ASP A 161 21.77 -6.12 7.10
CA ASP A 161 21.78 -7.50 6.61
C ASP A 161 20.81 -7.67 5.43
N LYS A 162 19.64 -7.03 5.49
CA LYS A 162 18.64 -7.08 4.41
C LYS A 162 19.09 -6.31 3.17
N GLN A 163 19.71 -5.15 3.37
CA GLN A 163 20.27 -4.36 2.28
C GLN A 163 21.37 -5.14 1.57
N GLU A 164 22.33 -5.68 2.32
CA GLU A 164 23.46 -6.43 1.76
C GLU A 164 23.00 -7.73 1.10
N THR A 165 22.11 -8.49 1.74
CA THR A 165 21.54 -9.71 1.13
C THR A 165 20.85 -9.38 -0.20
N THR A 166 20.05 -8.31 -0.25
CA THR A 166 19.36 -7.91 -1.48
C THR A 166 20.34 -7.50 -2.56
N LYS A 167 21.40 -6.77 -2.20
CA LYS A 167 22.47 -6.36 -3.12
C LYS A 167 23.21 -7.57 -3.69
N LEU A 168 23.67 -8.50 -2.85
CA LEU A 168 24.40 -9.69 -3.28
C LEU A 168 23.56 -10.57 -4.22
N LEU A 169 22.26 -10.71 -3.96
CA LEU A 169 21.36 -11.48 -4.83
C LEU A 169 21.17 -10.81 -6.20
N LEU A 170 21.11 -9.48 -6.25
CA LEU A 170 21.07 -8.75 -7.51
C LEU A 170 22.38 -8.87 -8.29
N GLU A 171 23.52 -8.77 -7.60
CA GLU A 171 24.86 -8.87 -8.20
C GLU A 171 25.16 -10.26 -8.76
N CYS A 172 24.64 -11.32 -8.12
CA CYS A 172 24.78 -12.69 -8.63
C CYS A 172 23.75 -13.06 -9.72
N GLY A 173 22.85 -12.14 -10.08
CA GLY A 173 21.87 -12.34 -11.14
C GLY A 173 20.70 -13.26 -10.77
N ALA A 174 20.39 -13.38 -9.47
CA ALA A 174 19.25 -14.18 -9.01
C ALA A 174 17.93 -13.67 -9.62
N GLU A 175 17.02 -14.59 -9.92
CA GLU A 175 15.72 -14.23 -10.45
C GLU A 175 14.85 -13.51 -9.40
N ILE A 176 13.93 -12.66 -9.85
CA ILE A 176 13.05 -11.90 -8.95
C ILE A 176 12.24 -12.80 -8.00
N ALA A 177 11.88 -14.01 -8.44
CA ALA A 177 11.20 -15.00 -7.62
C ALA A 177 12.10 -15.55 -6.49
N GLU A 178 13.38 -15.80 -6.77
CA GLU A 178 14.38 -16.27 -5.81
C GLU A 178 14.69 -15.18 -4.79
N ILE A 179 14.93 -13.95 -5.27
CA ILE A 179 15.12 -12.76 -4.44
C ILE A 179 13.95 -12.59 -3.47
N ASN A 180 12.72 -12.63 -3.97
CA ASN A 180 11.53 -12.47 -3.14
C ASN A 180 11.31 -13.65 -2.18
N THR A 181 11.74 -14.87 -2.55
CA THR A 181 11.70 -16.02 -1.67
C THR A 181 12.56 -15.79 -0.44
N ILE A 182 13.82 -15.37 -0.61
CA ILE A 182 14.72 -15.06 0.52
C ILE A 182 14.22 -13.85 1.31
N ARG A 183 13.87 -12.75 0.62
CA ARG A 183 13.43 -11.50 1.28
C ARG A 183 12.19 -11.67 2.16
N LYS A 184 11.26 -12.58 1.82
CA LYS A 184 10.10 -12.89 2.68
C LYS A 184 10.53 -13.52 4.01
N HIS A 185 11.48 -14.47 3.99
CA HIS A 185 11.94 -15.16 5.19
C HIS A 185 12.68 -14.22 6.15
N LEU A 186 13.45 -13.26 5.60
CA LEU A 186 14.16 -12.24 6.37
C LEU A 186 13.29 -11.06 6.85
N SER A 187 11.96 -11.14 6.79
CA SER A 187 11.09 -9.98 6.99
C SER A 187 9.96 -10.19 7.97
N GLY A 188 9.93 -9.46 9.09
CA GLY A 188 8.85 -9.56 10.09
C GLY A 188 7.45 -9.22 9.58
N ILE A 189 7.32 -8.55 8.43
CA ILE A 189 6.03 -8.08 7.87
C ILE A 189 5.63 -8.71 6.52
N LYS A 190 6.55 -9.34 5.80
CA LYS A 190 6.28 -9.86 4.43
C LYS A 190 5.93 -11.34 4.47
N GLY A 191 5.44 -11.87 3.34
CA GLY A 191 5.15 -13.29 3.21
C GLY A 191 3.95 -13.75 4.02
N GLY A 192 2.89 -12.93 4.06
CA GLY A 192 1.66 -13.24 4.81
C GLY A 192 1.66 -12.74 6.26
N ARG A 193 2.82 -12.40 6.83
CA ARG A 193 2.94 -11.96 8.24
C ARG A 193 2.13 -10.70 8.58
N LEU A 194 1.94 -9.77 7.64
CA LEU A 194 1.03 -8.63 7.84
C LEU A 194 -0.43 -9.09 7.94
N ALA A 195 -0.87 -10.02 7.09
CA ALA A 195 -2.22 -10.56 7.15
C ALA A 195 -2.45 -11.39 8.43
N GLU A 196 -1.45 -12.16 8.84
CA GLU A 196 -1.43 -12.86 10.13
C GLU A 196 -1.55 -11.89 11.31
N ALA A 197 -0.90 -10.73 11.23
CA ALA A 197 -1.01 -9.69 12.25
C ALA A 197 -2.36 -8.95 12.26
N ILE A 198 -3.09 -8.94 11.14
CA ILE A 198 -4.43 -8.38 11.04
C ILE A 198 -5.46 -9.34 11.64
N TYR A 199 -5.28 -10.64 11.45
CA TYR A 199 -6.19 -11.65 12.00
C TYR A 199 -6.33 -11.52 13.53
N PRO A 200 -7.55 -11.53 14.10
CA PRO A 200 -8.82 -11.98 13.51
C PRO A 200 -9.69 -10.90 12.85
N ALA A 201 -9.17 -9.70 12.63
CA ALA A 201 -9.90 -8.65 11.91
C ALA A 201 -10.13 -9.01 10.43
N ASP A 202 -11.11 -8.33 9.83
CA ASP A 202 -11.47 -8.47 8.42
C ASP A 202 -10.56 -7.63 7.50
#